data_AF-A0A2S8FY21-F1
#
_entry.id   AF-A0A2S8FY21-F1
#
_cell.length_a   1.000
_cell.length_b   1.000
_cell.length_c   1.000
_cell.angle_alpha   90.00
_cell.angle_beta   90.00
_cell.angle_gamma   90.00
#
_symmetry.space_group_name_H-M   'P 1'
#
loop_
_entity.id
_entity.type
_entity.pdbx_description
1 polymer ?
#
loop_
_entity_poly.entity_id
_entity_poly.type
_entity_poly.pdbx_seq_one_letter_code
_entity_poly.pdbx_strand_id
1 'polypeptide(L)'
;MTFCLGCGPSTPSTSVEVPKPTAMIKSTLEGYASSGELDSGIMILDEEIAKLKESDSALATSLEQDLAKLKSASGKSAVKKQAESMLEKL
;
A
#
# COMPACT_ATOMS: atom_id res chain seq x y z
N MET A 1 -29.43 48.16 -12.56
CA MET A 1 -28.03 47.89 -12.96
C MET A 1 -27.45 46.97 -11.91
N THR A 2 -27.15 45.74 -12.34
CA THR A 2 -26.40 44.68 -11.66
C THR A 2 -25.21 45.19 -10.86
N PHE A 3 -24.94 44.61 -9.68
CA PHE A 3 -23.76 43.76 -9.47
C PHE A 3 -23.81 43.06 -8.11
N CYS A 4 -23.88 41.74 -8.18
CA CYS A 4 -23.83 40.79 -7.08
C CYS A 4 -22.52 40.95 -6.30
N LEU A 5 -22.60 41.35 -5.02
CA LEU A 5 -21.50 41.17 -4.07
C LEU A 5 -21.45 39.67 -3.73
N GLY A 6 -20.63 38.98 -4.52
CA GLY A 6 -20.39 37.55 -4.42
C GLY A 6 -19.88 37.16 -3.04
N CYS A 7 -20.66 36.31 -2.37
CA CYS A 7 -20.20 35.42 -1.32
C CYS A 7 -19.34 34.34 -1.99
N GLY A 8 -18.03 34.45 -1.91
CA GLY A 8 -17.11 33.39 -2.30
C GLY A 8 -16.51 32.76 -1.05
N PRO A 9 -16.99 31.61 -0.57
CA PRO A 9 -16.20 30.80 0.34
C PRO A 9 -15.07 30.17 -0.49
N SER A 10 -13.91 30.82 -0.51
CA SER A 10 -12.67 30.17 -0.93
C SER A 10 -12.33 29.13 0.14
N THR A 11 -12.90 27.93 0.01
CA THR A 11 -12.38 26.78 0.74
C THR A 11 -10.96 26.54 0.26
N PRO A 12 -9.95 26.50 1.16
CA PRO A 12 -8.63 26.06 0.76
C PRO A 12 -8.78 24.66 0.20
N SER A 13 -8.33 24.45 -1.03
CA SER A 13 -8.17 23.12 -1.60
C SER A 13 -7.14 22.41 -0.75
N THR A 14 -7.59 21.71 0.29
CA THR A 14 -6.79 20.72 1.00
C THR A 14 -6.45 19.67 -0.03
N SER A 15 -5.23 19.78 -0.58
CA SER A 15 -4.62 18.71 -1.35
C SER A 15 -4.54 17.52 -0.40
N VAL A 16 -5.47 16.59 -0.56
CA VAL A 16 -5.40 15.32 0.13
C VAL A 16 -4.25 14.59 -0.53
N GLU A 17 -3.08 14.61 0.12
CA GLU A 17 -1.92 13.86 -0.34
C GLU A 17 -2.29 12.37 -0.26
N VAL A 18 -2.52 11.79 -1.43
CA VAL A 18 -2.80 10.36 -1.56
C VAL A 18 -1.58 9.60 -1.03
N PRO A 19 -1.75 8.67 -0.07
CA PRO A 19 -0.62 7.93 0.48
C PRO A 19 0.09 7.17 -0.64
N LYS A 20 1.41 7.24 -0.63
CA LYS A 20 2.25 6.54 -1.62
C LYS A 20 2.01 5.03 -1.53
N PRO A 21 2.08 4.30 -2.65
CA PRO A 21 1.89 2.84 -2.65
C PRO A 21 2.77 2.13 -1.64
N THR A 22 4.04 2.56 -1.51
CA THR A 22 5.00 2.02 -0.53
C THR A 22 4.50 2.07 0.91
N ALA A 23 3.78 3.13 1.31
CA ALA A 23 3.24 3.26 2.67
C ALA A 23 2.08 2.28 2.91
N MET A 24 1.23 2.07 1.90
CA MET A 24 0.12 1.11 1.95
C MET A 24 0.63 -0.33 1.99
N ILE A 25 1.63 -0.65 1.16
CA ILE A 25 2.32 -1.95 1.14
C ILE A 25 2.93 -2.21 2.52
N LYS A 26 3.67 -1.24 3.08
CA LYS A 26 4.30 -1.35 4.39
C LYS A 26 3.29 -1.63 5.49
N SER A 27 2.23 -0.83 5.59
CA SER A 27 1.20 -1.00 6.62
C SER A 27 0.53 -2.39 6.56
N THR A 28 0.28 -2.88 5.34
CA THR A 28 -0.32 -4.20 5.15
C THR A 28 0.62 -5.33 5.58
N LEU A 29 1.90 -5.25 5.20
CA LEU A 29 2.92 -6.22 5.59
C LEU A 29 3.20 -6.21 7.10
N GLU A 30 3.18 -5.04 7.75
CA GLU A 30 3.29 -4.93 9.22
C GLU A 30 2.15 -5.67 9.92
N GLY A 31 0.94 -5.61 9.36
CA GLY A 31 -0.20 -6.39 9.79
C GLY A 31 0.10 -7.89 9.75
N TYR A 32 0.63 -8.39 8.63
CA TYR A 32 0.97 -9.80 8.45
C TYR A 32 2.17 -10.27 9.28
N ALA A 33 3.19 -9.42 9.46
CA ALA A 33 4.30 -9.68 10.37
C ALA A 33 3.82 -9.78 11.83
N SER A 34 2.80 -9.01 12.18
CA SER A 34 2.22 -9.00 13.54
C SER A 34 1.27 -10.17 13.78
N SER A 35 0.30 -10.42 12.88
CA SER A 35 -0.70 -11.47 13.04
C SER A 35 -0.17 -12.85 12.64
N GLY A 36 0.62 -12.90 11.56
CA GLY A 36 0.96 -14.12 10.81
C GLY A 36 -0.21 -14.70 10.04
N GLU A 37 -1.22 -13.89 9.73
CA GLU A 37 -2.43 -14.30 9.03
C GLU A 37 -2.63 -13.42 7.80
N LEU A 38 -2.90 -14.04 6.66
CA LEU A 38 -3.30 -13.33 5.45
C LEU A 38 -4.79 -13.06 5.51
N ASP A 39 -5.16 -11.81 5.27
CA ASP A 39 -6.55 -11.37 5.19
C ASP A 39 -6.88 -10.87 3.78
N SER A 40 -8.09 -10.37 3.57
CA SER A 40 -8.56 -9.67 2.37
C SER A 40 -7.60 -8.57 1.88
N GLY A 41 -6.78 -8.00 2.77
CA GLY A 41 -5.72 -7.05 2.41
C GLY A 41 -4.68 -7.58 1.40
N ILE A 42 -4.62 -8.90 1.17
CA ILE A 42 -3.63 -9.49 0.25
C ILE A 42 -3.91 -9.09 -1.20
N MET A 43 -5.17 -8.79 -1.54
CA MET A 43 -5.56 -8.28 -2.86
C MET A 43 -5.16 -6.81 -2.99
N ILE A 44 -5.35 -6.02 -1.93
CA ILE A 44 -4.92 -4.62 -1.89
C ILE A 44 -3.39 -4.54 -2.01
N LEU A 45 -2.66 -5.42 -1.33
CA LEU A 45 -1.21 -5.51 -1.44
C LEU A 45 -0.74 -5.78 -2.88
N ASP A 46 -1.45 -6.65 -3.61
CA ASP A 46 -1.18 -6.95 -5.02
C ASP A 46 -1.38 -5.70 -5.90
N GLU A 47 -2.49 -4.98 -5.70
CA GLU A 47 -2.77 -3.73 -6.43
C GLU A 47 -1.74 -2.63 -6.14
N GLU A 48 -1.33 -2.46 -4.89
CA GLU A 48 -0.36 -1.43 -4.51
C GLU A 48 1.04 -1.76 -5.05
N ILE A 49 1.44 -3.03 -5.08
CA ILE A 49 2.68 -3.46 -5.74
C ILE A 49 2.60 -3.23 -7.25
N ALA A 50 1.45 -3.47 -7.88
CA ALA A 50 1.25 -3.17 -9.29
C ALA A 50 1.35 -1.66 -9.58
N LYS A 51 0.79 -0.80 -8.73
CA LYS A 51 0.96 0.68 -8.80
C LYS A 51 2.42 1.08 -8.59
N LEU A 52 3.14 0.40 -7.69
CA LEU A 52 4.55 0.67 -7.44
C LEU A 52 5.39 0.46 -8.71
N LYS A 53 5.00 -0.41 -9.66
CA LYS A 53 5.71 -0.58 -10.94
C LYS A 53 5.83 0.72 -11.74
N GLU A 54 4.87 1.63 -11.61
CA GLU A 54 4.88 2.91 -12.31
C GLU A 54 6.01 3.84 -11.83
N SER A 55 6.41 3.69 -10.56
CA SER A 55 7.46 4.51 -9.93
C SER A 55 8.79 3.77 -9.73
N ASP A 56 8.73 2.47 -9.40
CA ASP A 56 9.89 1.62 -9.13
C ASP A 56 9.59 0.16 -9.54
N SER A 57 9.79 -0.11 -10.81
CA SER A 57 9.57 -1.42 -11.42
C SER A 57 10.48 -2.52 -10.85
N ALA A 58 11.70 -2.17 -10.42
CA ALA A 58 12.66 -3.14 -9.88
C ALA A 58 12.21 -3.62 -8.49
N LEU A 59 11.86 -2.68 -7.61
CA LEU A 59 11.32 -2.99 -6.30
C LEU A 59 9.99 -3.74 -6.41
N ALA A 60 9.08 -3.27 -7.26
CA ALA A 60 7.79 -3.91 -7.46
C ALA A 60 7.92 -5.36 -7.96
N THR A 61 8.79 -5.62 -8.95
CA THR A 61 9.05 -6.99 -9.43
C THR A 61 9.60 -7.89 -8.32
N SER A 62 10.48 -7.36 -7.47
CA SER A 62 11.00 -8.10 -6.31
C SER A 62 9.88 -8.44 -5.31
N LEU A 63 9.00 -7.48 -5.04
CA LEU A 63 7.86 -7.65 -4.13
C LEU A 63 6.79 -8.58 -4.70
N GLU A 64 6.54 -8.60 -6.00
CA GLU A 64 5.62 -9.56 -6.64
C GLU A 64 6.07 -11.01 -6.44
N GLN A 65 7.37 -11.26 -6.59
CA GLN A 65 7.94 -12.60 -6.36
C GLN A 65 7.79 -13.04 -4.90
N ASP A 66 7.98 -12.11 -3.95
CA ASP A 66 7.81 -12.40 -2.54
C ASP A 66 6.35 -12.47 -2.12
N LEU A 67 5.46 -11.73 -2.78
CA LEU A 67 4.02 -11.83 -2.59
C LEU A 67 3.51 -13.22 -2.99
N ALA A 68 4.04 -13.80 -4.07
CA ALA A 68 3.69 -15.17 -4.46
C ALA A 68 4.10 -16.20 -3.38
N LYS A 69 5.28 -16.00 -2.76
CA LYS A 69 5.74 -16.81 -1.63
C LYS A 69 4.86 -16.59 -0.40
N LEU A 70 4.48 -15.34 -0.13
CA LEU A 70 3.60 -14.97 0.98
C LEU A 70 2.23 -15.63 0.82
N LYS A 71 1.61 -15.54 -0.36
CA LYS A 71 0.33 -16.20 -0.70
C LYS A 71 0.40 -17.72 -0.56
N SER A 72 1.58 -18.32 -0.79
CA SER A 72 1.82 -19.76 -0.64
C SER A 72 2.26 -20.17 0.77
N ALA A 73 2.59 -19.20 1.64
CA ALA A 73 3.10 -19.45 2.97
C ALA A 73 1.98 -20.09 3.82
N SER A 74 2.26 -21.29 4.34
CA SER A 74 1.33 -22.02 5.19
C SER A 74 1.76 -21.91 6.64
N GLY A 75 0.87 -21.36 7.47
CA GLY A 75 1.07 -21.25 8.91
C GLY A 75 1.73 -19.94 9.35
N LYS A 76 1.40 -19.58 10.60
CA LYS A 76 1.69 -18.28 11.21
C LYS A 76 3.16 -17.85 11.07
N SER A 77 4.09 -18.75 11.38
CA SER A 77 5.52 -18.42 11.34
C SER A 77 6.03 -18.14 9.93
N ALA A 78 5.49 -18.81 8.91
CA ALA A 78 5.91 -18.63 7.53
C ALA A 78 5.42 -17.28 6.98
N VAL A 79 4.16 -16.93 7.27
CA VAL A 79 3.58 -15.64 6.90
C VAL A 79 4.36 -14.49 7.54
N LYS A 80 4.64 -14.56 8.84
CA LYS A 80 5.39 -13.51 9.54
C LYS A 80 6.75 -13.27 8.92
N LYS A 81 7.53 -14.36 8.79
CA LYS A 81 8.89 -14.30 8.24
C LYS A 81 8.90 -13.74 6.82
N GLN A 82 7.95 -14.16 5.99
CA GLN A 82 7.88 -13.68 4.62
C GLN A 82 7.46 -12.20 4.57
N ALA A 83 6.52 -11.76 5.41
CA ALA A 83 6.11 -10.37 5.50
C ALA A 83 7.24 -9.47 6.01
N GLU A 84 8.00 -9.90 7.03
CA GLU A 84 9.20 -9.20 7.52
C GLU A 84 10.25 -9.06 6.42
N SER A 85 10.52 -10.13 5.68
CA SER A 85 11.47 -10.09 4.56
C SER A 85 11.05 -9.13 3.45
N MET A 86 9.74 -8.97 3.22
CA MET A 86 9.22 -7.96 2.28
C MET A 86 9.36 -6.54 2.83
N LEU A 87 9.18 -6.34 4.14
CA LEU A 87 9.36 -5.03 4.80
C LEU A 87 10.80 -4.54 4.73
N GLU A 88 11.79 -5.43 4.81
CA GLU A 88 13.21 -5.07 4.70
C GLU A 88 13.60 -4.51 3.32
N LYS A 89 12.73 -4.65 2.31
CA LYS A 89 12.96 -4.16 0.95
C LYS A 89 12.38 -2.77 0.70
N LEU A 90 11.51 -2.29 1.59
CA LEU A 90 10.77 -1.03 1.47
C LEU A 90 11.51 0.15 2.12
#